data_AF-A0A7C4S6L1-F1
#
_entry.id   AF-A0A7C4S6L1-F1
#
_cell.length_a   1.000
_cell.length_b   1.000
_cell.length_c   1.000
_cell.angle_alpha   90.00
_cell.angle_beta   90.00
_cell.angle_gamma   90.00
#
_symmetry.space_group_name_H-M   'P 1'
#
loop_
_entity.id
_entity.type
_entity.pdbx_description
1 polymer ?
#
loop_
_entity_poly.entity_id
_entity_poly.type
_entity_poly.pdbx_seq_one_letter_code
_entity_poly.pdbx_strand_id
1 'polypeptide(L)'
;MCTHCNLCAEICPVRAIESFEGKITQEEFGKPYFNSKSYKERIIKANCVMCMKCYEQCPVKAIKIIDGKLEINKGDASPSIINCTLCSLCTKVCPNGALKFEMNRIKLNPELCTLCGECVKICPSQTMYLKDRYPGGFCVMCGRCIKYCPVGALSIKTITWGGEIL
;
A
#
# COMPACT_ATOMS: atom_id res chain seq x y z
N MET A 1 -4.38 9.20 5.51
CA MET A 1 -4.29 8.31 6.68
C MET A 1 -2.86 8.26 7.17
N CYS A 2 -2.64 8.13 8.48
CA CYS A 2 -1.31 8.05 9.11
C CYS A 2 -0.57 6.79 8.64
N THR A 3 0.73 6.94 8.35
CA THR A 3 1.57 5.86 7.84
C THR A 3 2.69 5.48 8.81
N HIS A 4 2.66 6.01 10.03
CA HIS A 4 3.63 5.72 11.09
C HIS A 4 5.11 6.05 10.73
N CYS A 5 5.35 6.98 9.79
CA CYS A 5 6.69 7.39 9.37
C CYS A 5 7.52 8.21 10.39
N ASN A 6 6.97 8.50 11.57
CA ASN A 6 7.61 9.26 12.67
C ASN A 6 8.02 10.71 12.44
N LEU A 7 7.97 11.23 11.22
CA LEU A 7 8.35 12.62 10.95
C LEU A 7 7.64 13.63 11.87
N CYS A 8 6.34 13.45 12.16
CA CYS A 8 5.61 14.34 13.05
C CYS A 8 6.10 14.34 14.51
N ALA A 9 6.67 13.22 14.99
CA ALA A 9 7.26 13.11 16.31
C ALA A 9 8.65 13.74 16.35
N GLU A 10 9.46 13.48 15.32
CA GLU A 10 10.82 14.01 15.18
C GLU A 10 10.85 15.54 15.14
N ILE A 11 9.91 16.16 14.43
CA ILE A 11 9.88 17.62 14.28
C ILE A 11 9.11 18.34 15.39
N CYS A 12 8.47 17.62 16.32
CA CYS A 12 7.66 18.22 17.36
C CYS A 12 8.56 18.80 18.47
N PRO A 13 8.64 20.15 18.62
CA PRO A 13 9.60 20.78 19.54
C PRO A 13 9.27 20.52 21.02
N VAL A 14 7.99 20.27 21.32
CA VAL A 14 7.49 20.01 22.67
C VAL A 14 7.22 18.53 22.93
N ARG A 15 7.58 17.65 21.98
CA ARG A 15 7.32 16.20 22.06
C ARG A 15 5.87 15.86 22.43
N ALA A 16 4.91 16.62 21.89
CA ALA A 16 3.49 16.34 22.04
C ALA A 16 3.06 15.09 21.24
N ILE A 17 3.93 14.57 20.37
CA ILE A 17 3.73 13.35 19.60
C ILE A 17 4.93 12.45 19.89
N GLU A 18 4.68 11.22 20.31
CA GLU A 18 5.75 10.23 20.54
C GLU A 18 6.11 9.50 19.25
N SER A 19 7.40 9.18 19.12
CA SER A 19 7.91 8.33 18.05
C SER A 19 7.35 6.92 18.21
N PHE A 20 6.99 6.30 17.10
CA PHE A 20 6.61 4.89 17.05
C PHE A 20 7.86 4.06 16.82
N GLU A 21 8.32 3.35 17.84
CA GLU A 21 9.44 2.44 17.66
C GLU A 21 9.06 1.13 16.94
N GLY A 22 7.77 0.89 16.67
CA GLY A 22 7.32 -0.32 15.99
C GLY A 22 7.59 -1.62 16.74
N LYS A 23 8.00 -1.54 18.01
CA LYS A 23 8.24 -2.71 18.87
C LYS A 23 6.88 -3.24 19.34
N ILE A 24 6.37 -4.23 18.62
CA ILE A 24 5.27 -5.08 19.09
C ILE A 24 5.73 -5.69 20.41
N THR A 25 5.03 -5.42 21.50
CA THR A 25 5.32 -6.07 22.78
C THR A 25 4.91 -7.54 22.72
N GLN A 26 5.48 -8.38 23.59
CA GLN A 26 5.08 -9.80 23.70
C GLN A 26 3.56 -9.94 23.91
N GLU A 27 2.95 -9.02 24.65
CA GLU A 27 1.51 -8.99 24.94
C GLU A 27 0.64 -8.58 23.75
N GLU A 28 1.23 -7.98 22.71
CA GLU A 28 0.56 -7.55 21.48
C GLU A 28 0.65 -8.61 20.37
N PHE A 29 1.51 -9.62 20.54
CA PHE A 29 1.66 -10.69 19.55
C PHE A 29 0.35 -11.50 19.42
N GLY A 30 -0.10 -11.71 18.17
CA GLY A 30 -1.34 -12.43 17.88
C GLY A 30 -2.63 -11.62 18.06
N LYS A 31 -2.58 -10.37 18.53
CA LYS A 31 -3.76 -9.48 18.60
C LYS A 31 -3.93 -8.69 17.29
N PRO A 32 -5.17 -8.31 16.91
CA PRO A 32 -5.39 -7.43 15.76
C PRO A 32 -4.61 -6.12 15.89
N TYR A 33 -4.09 -5.59 14.78
CA TYR A 33 -3.22 -4.40 14.79
C TYR A 33 -3.86 -3.17 15.46
N PHE A 34 -5.16 -2.96 15.28
CA PHE A 34 -5.92 -1.88 15.91
C PHE A 34 -6.00 -1.98 17.45
N ASN A 35 -5.72 -3.17 18.01
CA ASN A 35 -5.65 -3.37 19.45
C ASN A 35 -4.26 -3.11 20.03
N SER A 36 -3.26 -2.83 19.20
CA SER A 36 -1.93 -2.45 19.68
C SER A 36 -1.99 -1.10 20.42
N LYS A 37 -1.23 -1.02 21.50
CA LYS A 37 -0.90 0.20 22.23
C LYS A 37 -0.38 1.27 21.27
N SER A 38 0.49 0.86 20.35
CA SER A 38 1.04 1.73 19.30
C SER A 38 -0.01 2.41 18.41
N TYR A 39 -1.09 1.72 18.05
CA TYR A 39 -2.19 2.30 17.29
C TYR A 39 -3.06 3.23 18.15
N LYS A 40 -3.38 2.80 19.38
CA LYS A 40 -4.23 3.56 20.30
C LYS A 40 -3.58 4.86 20.79
N GLU A 41 -2.30 4.81 21.13
CA GLU A 41 -1.58 5.93 21.76
C GLU A 41 -0.95 6.90 20.76
N ARG A 42 -1.10 6.68 19.45
CA ARG A 42 -0.63 7.63 18.42
C ARG A 42 -1.55 8.86 18.34
N ILE A 43 -1.50 9.70 19.37
CA ILE A 43 -2.30 10.91 19.53
C ILE A 43 -1.39 12.14 19.68
N ILE A 44 -1.97 13.32 19.50
CA ILE A 44 -1.31 14.59 19.81
C ILE A 44 -1.72 14.95 21.23
N LYS A 45 -0.75 14.98 22.14
CA LYS A 45 -0.96 15.19 23.57
C LYS A 45 -1.33 16.65 23.88
N ALA A 46 -1.91 16.86 25.06
CA ALA A 46 -2.40 18.16 25.52
C ALA A 46 -1.32 19.25 25.62
N ASN A 47 -0.04 18.88 25.75
CA ASN A 47 1.09 19.81 25.74
C ASN A 47 1.45 20.36 24.34
N CYS A 48 0.65 20.08 23.32
CA CYS A 48 0.78 20.68 22.00
C CYS A 48 0.64 22.21 22.06
N VAL A 49 1.65 22.90 21.54
CA VAL A 49 1.69 24.37 21.46
C VAL A 49 1.24 24.92 20.11
N MET A 50 0.64 24.09 19.26
CA MET A 50 0.04 24.49 17.98
C MET A 50 1.02 25.19 17.00
N CYS A 51 2.31 24.83 17.01
CA CYS A 51 3.33 25.39 16.11
C CYS A 51 3.24 24.95 14.63
N MET A 52 2.27 24.08 14.30
CA MET A 52 1.92 23.59 12.95
C MET A 52 2.98 22.80 12.16
N LYS A 53 4.22 22.67 12.62
CA LYS A 53 5.27 21.91 11.93
C LYS A 53 4.82 20.49 11.53
N CYS A 54 4.24 19.73 12.47
CA CYS A 54 3.74 18.38 12.21
C CYS A 54 2.63 18.31 11.16
N TYR A 55 1.79 19.35 11.09
CA TYR A 55 0.71 19.46 10.12
C TYR A 55 1.28 19.70 8.71
N GLU A 56 2.19 20.67 8.57
CA GLU A 56 2.79 21.06 7.29
C GLU A 56 3.67 19.98 6.69
N GLN A 57 4.48 19.33 7.52
CA GLN A 57 5.46 18.35 7.06
C GLN A 57 4.87 16.94 6.89
N CYS A 58 3.59 16.72 7.20
CA CYS A 58 3.01 15.40 7.06
C CYS A 58 2.88 15.01 5.57
N PRO A 59 3.67 14.04 5.06
CA PRO A 59 3.74 13.74 3.64
C PRO A 59 2.43 13.18 3.07
N VAL A 60 1.61 12.59 3.95
CA VAL A 60 0.33 11.96 3.63
C VAL A 60 -0.87 12.76 4.14
N LYS A 61 -0.64 14.00 4.61
CA LYS A 61 -1.68 14.91 5.13
C LYS A 61 -2.64 14.23 6.11
N ALA A 62 -2.09 13.43 7.01
CA ALA A 62 -2.86 12.68 8.00
C ALA A 62 -3.31 13.52 9.19
N ILE A 63 -2.74 14.71 9.40
CA ILE A 63 -3.07 15.56 10.55
C ILE A 63 -4.14 16.58 10.14
N LYS A 64 -5.20 16.69 10.94
CA LYS A 64 -6.32 17.62 10.74
C LYS A 64 -6.52 18.49 11.97
N ILE A 65 -7.21 19.62 11.80
CA ILE A 65 -7.69 20.44 12.91
C ILE A 65 -9.16 20.07 13.16
N ILE A 66 -9.47 19.64 14.37
CA ILE A 66 -10.81 19.27 14.83
C ILE A 66 -10.99 19.90 16.21
N ASP A 67 -12.07 20.65 16.41
CA ASP A 67 -12.39 21.33 17.68
C ASP A 67 -11.21 22.12 18.28
N GLY A 68 -10.49 22.85 17.41
CA GLY A 68 -9.34 23.67 17.82
C GLY A 68 -8.08 22.89 18.21
N LYS A 69 -8.06 21.57 18.00
CA LYS A 69 -6.93 20.69 18.30
C LYS A 69 -6.43 19.99 17.04
N LEU A 70 -5.16 19.64 17.03
CA LEU A 70 -4.61 18.78 15.99
C LEU A 70 -4.92 17.32 16.29
N GLU A 71 -5.44 16.60 15.31
CA GLU A 71 -5.75 15.18 15.38
C GLU A 71 -5.10 14.40 14.25
N ILE A 72 -4.60 13.20 14.56
CA ILE A 72 -4.02 12.30 13.57
C ILE A 72 -5.13 11.38 13.05
N ASN A 73 -5.45 11.49 11.77
CA ASN A 73 -6.29 10.53 11.07
C ASN A 73 -5.53 9.21 10.88
N LYS A 74 -5.72 8.30 11.83
CA LYS A 74 -5.18 6.93 11.82
C LYS A 74 -5.82 6.03 10.77
N GLY A 75 -6.94 6.46 10.18
CA GLY A 75 -7.79 5.66 9.29
C GLY A 75 -8.53 4.55 10.01
N ASP A 76 -8.92 3.53 9.26
CA ASP A 76 -9.67 2.33 9.67
C ASP A 76 -8.79 1.24 10.30
N ALA A 77 -7.56 1.60 10.68
CA ALA A 77 -6.49 0.66 11.06
C ALA A 77 -6.08 -0.32 9.95
N SER A 78 -6.43 -0.04 8.68
CA SER A 78 -5.98 -0.86 7.56
C SER A 78 -4.48 -0.62 7.32
N PRO A 79 -3.62 -1.62 7.57
CA PRO A 79 -2.18 -1.45 7.42
C PRO A 79 -1.83 -1.16 5.96
N SER A 80 -1.27 0.02 5.70
CA SER A 80 -0.82 0.40 4.37
C SER A 80 0.65 0.01 4.21
N ILE A 81 0.95 -1.00 3.38
CA ILE A 81 2.34 -1.34 3.04
C ILE A 81 2.83 -0.33 2.00
N ILE A 82 3.68 0.60 2.42
CA ILE A 82 4.30 1.59 1.52
C ILE A 82 5.64 1.02 1.04
N ASN A 83 5.93 1.16 -0.25
CA ASN A 83 7.12 0.63 -0.93
C ASN A 83 7.18 -0.91 -1.04
N CYS A 84 6.07 -1.54 -1.39
CA CYS A 84 6.02 -2.97 -1.70
C CYS A 84 6.53 -3.26 -3.12
N THR A 85 7.53 -4.13 -3.25
CA THR A 85 8.01 -4.65 -4.56
C THR A 85 7.15 -5.81 -5.11
N LEU A 86 6.07 -6.16 -4.41
CA LEU A 86 5.15 -7.25 -4.74
C LEU A 86 5.83 -8.63 -4.79
N CYS A 87 6.82 -8.88 -3.93
CA CYS A 87 7.56 -10.16 -3.87
C CYS A 87 6.78 -11.32 -3.21
N SER A 88 5.64 -11.04 -2.59
CA SER A 88 4.76 -12.03 -1.91
C SER A 88 5.37 -12.79 -0.73
N LEU A 89 6.60 -12.48 -0.29
CA LEU A 89 7.21 -13.21 0.82
C LEU A 89 6.41 -13.03 2.13
N CYS A 90 5.97 -11.80 2.40
CA CYS A 90 5.19 -11.46 3.59
C CYS A 90 3.87 -12.23 3.69
N THR A 91 3.20 -12.51 2.57
CA THR A 91 1.94 -13.25 2.54
C THR A 91 2.14 -14.75 2.79
N LYS A 92 3.27 -15.32 2.33
CA LYS A 92 3.59 -16.75 2.52
C LYS A 92 3.99 -17.08 3.95
N VAL A 93 4.66 -16.15 4.64
CA VAL A 93 5.16 -16.36 6.01
C VAL A 93 4.17 -15.92 7.09
N CYS A 94 3.04 -15.30 6.74
CA CYS A 94 2.09 -14.81 7.72
C CYS A 94 1.26 -15.99 8.31
N PRO A 95 1.46 -16.38 9.58
CA PRO A 95 0.78 -17.54 10.17
C PRO A 95 -0.73 -17.30 10.37
N ASN A 96 -1.14 -16.03 10.45
CA ASN A 96 -2.51 -15.63 10.71
C ASN A 96 -3.30 -15.34 9.42
N GLY A 97 -2.69 -15.51 8.24
CA GLY A 97 -3.34 -15.20 6.96
C GLY A 97 -3.74 -13.72 6.79
N ALA A 98 -3.21 -12.82 7.62
CA ALA A 98 -3.57 -11.41 7.65
C ALA A 98 -3.14 -10.65 6.39
N LEU A 99 -2.16 -11.19 5.65
CA LEU A 99 -1.68 -10.64 4.40
C LEU A 99 -2.05 -11.57 3.26
N LYS A 100 -2.95 -11.12 2.38
CA LYS A 100 -3.35 -11.85 1.18
C LYS A 100 -2.61 -11.32 -0.05
N PHE A 101 -2.17 -12.23 -0.90
CA PHE A 101 -1.57 -11.88 -2.19
C PHE A 101 -2.64 -12.01 -3.27
N GLU A 102 -3.20 -10.90 -3.72
CA GLU A 102 -4.14 -10.88 -4.85
C GLU A 102 -3.44 -10.38 -6.10
N MET A 103 -3.29 -11.29 -7.08
CA MET A 103 -2.56 -11.01 -8.32
C MET A 103 -3.48 -10.46 -9.40
N ASN A 104 -3.47 -9.14 -9.57
CA ASN A 104 -3.96 -8.49 -10.79
C ASN A 104 -2.82 -8.47 -11.82
N ARG A 105 -2.56 -9.59 -12.51
CA ARG A 105 -1.61 -9.61 -13.64
C ARG A 105 -2.35 -9.68 -14.96
N ILE A 106 -1.70 -9.19 -16.01
CA ILE A 106 -2.16 -9.40 -17.38
C ILE A 106 -2.08 -10.90 -17.66
N LYS A 107 -3.20 -11.49 -18.11
CA LYS A 107 -3.24 -12.85 -18.62
C LYS A 107 -3.04 -12.82 -20.13
N LEU A 108 -2.22 -13.74 -20.61
CA LEU A 108 -2.02 -14.00 -22.02
C LEU A 108 -2.81 -15.24 -22.42
N ASN A 109 -3.58 -15.15 -23.51
CA ASN A 109 -4.05 -16.32 -24.22
C ASN A 109 -3.00 -16.72 -25.27
N PRO A 110 -2.27 -17.84 -25.09
CA PRO A 110 -1.23 -18.26 -26.02
C PRO A 110 -1.78 -18.67 -27.39
N GLU A 111 -3.05 -19.08 -27.49
CA GLU A 111 -3.68 -19.47 -28.76
C GLU A 111 -3.92 -18.27 -29.68
N LEU A 112 -4.06 -17.07 -29.10
CA LEU A 112 -4.26 -15.82 -29.85
C LEU A 112 -2.97 -15.03 -30.05
N CYS A 113 -1.91 -15.33 -29.31
CA CYS A 113 -0.68 -14.54 -29.30
C CYS A 113 0.17 -14.81 -30.55
N THR A 114 0.29 -13.83 -31.43
CA THR A 114 1.10 -13.91 -32.66
C THR A 114 2.54 -13.40 -32.49
N LEU A 115 2.96 -13.08 -31.26
CA LEU A 115 4.28 -12.50 -30.94
C LEU A 115 4.59 -11.18 -31.66
N CYS A 116 3.56 -10.40 -32.05
CA CYS A 116 3.71 -9.14 -32.78
C CYS A 116 4.46 -8.03 -32.02
N GLY A 117 4.60 -8.15 -30.70
CA GLY A 117 5.39 -7.21 -29.88
C GLY A 117 4.72 -5.86 -29.58
N GLU A 118 3.49 -5.61 -30.04
CA GLU A 118 2.78 -4.33 -29.76
C GLU A 118 2.64 -4.04 -28.26
N CYS A 119 2.36 -5.07 -27.46
CA CYS A 119 2.28 -4.94 -26.00
C CYS A 119 3.62 -4.52 -25.35
N VAL A 120 4.75 -4.90 -25.96
CA VAL A 120 6.10 -4.51 -25.52
C VAL A 120 6.33 -3.04 -25.87
N LYS A 121 6.03 -2.63 -27.11
CA LYS A 121 6.22 -1.26 -27.60
C LYS A 121 5.41 -0.23 -26.82
N ILE A 122 4.16 -0.56 -26.48
CA ILE A 122 3.26 0.38 -25.79
C ILE A 122 3.47 0.44 -24.28
N CYS A 123 4.31 -0.43 -23.71
CA CYS A 123 4.55 -0.49 -22.29
C CYS A 123 5.25 0.79 -21.81
N PRO A 124 4.57 1.66 -21.02
CA PRO A 124 5.12 2.96 -20.66
C PRO A 124 6.31 2.85 -19.71
N SER A 125 6.36 1.78 -18.92
CA SER A 125 7.51 1.46 -18.05
C SER A 125 8.66 0.77 -18.79
N GLN A 126 8.48 0.39 -20.07
CA GLN A 126 9.48 -0.32 -20.87
C GLN A 126 10.02 -1.60 -20.22
N THR A 127 9.23 -2.21 -19.34
CA THR A 127 9.58 -3.39 -18.55
C THR A 127 9.17 -4.71 -19.21
N MET A 128 8.48 -4.64 -20.35
CA MET A 128 8.04 -5.82 -21.10
C MET A 128 9.06 -6.24 -22.16
N TYR A 129 9.13 -7.53 -22.44
CA TYR A 129 10.01 -8.13 -23.45
C TYR A 129 9.37 -9.38 -24.05
N LEU A 130 9.78 -9.76 -25.27
CA LEU A 130 9.38 -11.04 -25.87
C LEU A 130 10.30 -12.15 -25.36
N LYS A 131 9.70 -13.19 -24.79
CA LYS A 131 10.36 -14.46 -24.47
C LYS A 131 9.85 -15.49 -25.49
N ASP A 132 10.65 -16.51 -25.83
CA ASP A 132 10.44 -17.46 -26.94
C ASP A 132 9.00 -17.96 -27.19
N ARG A 133 8.12 -17.94 -26.18
CA ARG A 133 6.71 -18.35 -26.29
C ARG A 133 5.67 -17.36 -25.75
N TYR A 134 6.07 -16.21 -25.20
CA TYR A 134 5.14 -15.21 -24.65
C TYR A 134 5.82 -13.87 -24.32
N PRO A 135 5.07 -12.74 -24.36
CA PRO A 135 5.50 -11.48 -23.74
C PRO A 135 5.58 -11.60 -22.21
N GLY A 136 6.75 -11.29 -21.64
CA GLY A 136 7.01 -11.26 -20.19
C GLY A 136 7.38 -9.85 -19.73
N GLY A 137 7.51 -9.64 -18.41
CA GLY A 137 7.94 -8.35 -17.84
C GLY A 137 7.27 -7.98 -16.53
N PHE A 138 7.72 -6.86 -15.95
CA PHE A 138 7.09 -6.27 -14.76
C PHE A 138 5.88 -5.42 -15.15
N CYS A 139 4.69 -5.78 -14.66
CA CYS A 139 3.44 -5.10 -14.99
C CYS A 139 3.07 -4.06 -13.93
N VAL A 140 2.81 -2.82 -14.37
CA VAL A 140 2.28 -1.72 -13.52
C VAL A 140 0.78 -1.47 -13.74
N MET A 141 0.08 -2.38 -14.41
CA MET A 141 -1.38 -2.35 -14.59
C MET A 141 -1.96 -1.15 -15.36
N CYS A 142 -1.18 -0.49 -16.22
CA CYS A 142 -1.69 0.67 -16.98
C CYS A 142 -2.75 0.35 -18.05
N GLY A 143 -2.98 -0.93 -18.38
CA GLY A 143 -4.00 -1.37 -19.35
C GLY A 143 -3.69 -1.09 -20.83
N ARG A 144 -2.61 -0.38 -21.16
CA ARG A 144 -2.27 -0.02 -22.56
C ARG A 144 -2.10 -1.25 -23.46
N CYS A 145 -1.43 -2.29 -22.95
CA CYS A 145 -1.21 -3.51 -23.73
C CYS A 145 -2.51 -4.23 -24.13
N ILE A 146 -3.59 -4.12 -23.35
CA ILE A 146 -4.92 -4.65 -23.73
C ILE A 146 -5.49 -3.82 -24.87
N LYS A 147 -5.51 -2.49 -24.69
CA LYS A 147 -6.09 -1.56 -25.67
C LYS A 147 -5.46 -1.70 -27.06
N TYR A 148 -4.15 -1.95 -27.11
CA TYR A 148 -3.39 -1.99 -28.35
C TYR A 148 -3.10 -3.42 -28.84
N CYS A 149 -3.62 -4.47 -28.18
CA CYS A 149 -3.48 -5.83 -28.68
C CYS A 149 -4.46 -6.06 -29.86
N PRO A 150 -3.98 -6.22 -31.10
CA PRO A 150 -4.87 -6.29 -32.28
C PRO A 150 -5.72 -7.56 -32.34
N VAL A 151 -5.32 -8.59 -31.59
CA VAL A 151 -5.95 -9.92 -31.56
C VAL A 151 -6.61 -10.24 -30.22
N GLY A 152 -6.65 -9.28 -29.28
CA GLY A 152 -7.27 -9.49 -27.98
C GLY A 152 -6.61 -10.57 -27.10
N ALA A 153 -5.34 -10.90 -27.34
CA ALA A 153 -4.64 -11.95 -26.60
C ALA A 153 -4.34 -11.59 -25.13
N LEU A 154 -4.56 -10.34 -24.71
CA LEU A 154 -4.25 -9.85 -23.37
C LEU A 154 -5.53 -9.43 -22.63
N SER A 155 -5.66 -9.85 -21.37
CA SER A 155 -6.78 -9.46 -20.51
C SER A 155 -6.32 -9.16 -19.08
N ILE A 156 -7.08 -8.34 -18.36
CA ILE A 156 -6.98 -8.15 -16.91
C ILE A 156 -8.25 -8.73 -16.30
N LYS A 157 -8.11 -9.54 -15.25
CA LYS A 157 -9.26 -10.02 -14.48
C LYS A 157 -9.42 -9.12 -13.25
N THR A 158 -10.49 -8.32 -13.22
CA THR A 158 -10.89 -7.57 -12.02
C THR A 158 -11.65 -8.51 -11.11
N ILE A 159 -11.20 -8.65 -9.87
CA ILE A 159 -11.96 -9.35 -8.82
C ILE A 159 -12.69 -8.27 -8.03
N THR A 160 -14.03 -8.32 -7.99
CA THR A 160 -14.84 -7.47 -7.12
C THR A 160 -15.11 -8.22 -5.83
N TRP A 161 -14.76 -7.61 -4.70
CA TRP A 161 -15.03 -8.14 -3.37
C TRP A 161 -16.48 -7.86 -2.96
N GLY A 162 -17.24 -8.90 -2.64
CA GLY A 162 -18.63 -8.83 -2.14
C GLY A 162 -18.76 -9.01 -0.61
N GLY A 163 -17.63 -8.89 0.09
CA GLY A 163 -17.45 -8.86 1.54
C GLY A 163 -18.47 -9.48 2.48
N GLU A 164 -18.02 -10.54 3.19
CA GLU A 164 -18.19 -10.61 4.64
C GLU A 164 -16.88 -11.14 5.26
N ILE A 165 -16.46 -10.53 6.36
CA ILE A 165 -15.40 -11.02 7.24
C ILE A 165 -16.12 -11.56 8.46
N LEU A 166 -16.11 -12.90 8.62
CA LEU A 166 -16.65 -13.61 9.78
C LEU A 166 -15.90 -13.24 11.06
#